data_AF-A0A7X6U5S3-F1
#
_entry.id   AF-A0A7X6U5S3-F1
#
_cell.length_a   1.000
_cell.length_b   1.000
_cell.length_c   1.000
_cell.angle_alpha   90.00
_cell.angle_beta   90.00
_cell.angle_gamma   90.00
#
_symmetry.space_group_name_H-M   'P 1'
#
loop_
_entity.id
_entity.type
_entity.pdbx_description
1 polymer ?
#
loop_
_entity_poly.entity_id
_entity_poly.type
_entity_poly.pdbx_seq_one_letter_code
_entity_poly.pdbx_strand_id
1 'polypeptide(L)'
;QTLATVNLTATVGMGIRKCADPDRIRSYTTCDRLPEATVAIPEGHCNPLFAADDDGAEILARYNTGEVAAARKGSDIWFAVPLITTQILRPLLQEAGAHCYGDIGDPVLAGGGLVAINAAQPGTRTLTLKNGKQVTIDFPVTGTAVFDAETGERRL
;
A
#
# COMPACT_ATOMS: atom_id res chain seq x y z
N GLN A 1 4.13 -15.83 22.37
CA GLN A 1 3.48 -16.75 21.42
C GLN A 1 4.40 -16.89 20.22
N THR A 2 4.89 -18.09 19.93
CA THR A 2 5.60 -18.34 18.66
C THR A 2 4.54 -18.37 17.56
N LEU A 3 4.68 -17.54 16.52
CA LEU A 3 3.80 -17.58 15.34
C LEU A 3 3.93 -18.96 14.68
N ALA A 4 2.99 -19.84 15.00
CA ALA A 4 2.87 -21.14 14.36
C ALA A 4 2.22 -20.95 12.98
N THR A 5 2.76 -21.58 11.96
CA THR A 5 2.31 -21.48 10.56
C THR A 5 0.81 -21.79 10.39
N VAL A 6 0.26 -22.66 11.24
CA VAL A 6 -1.17 -22.99 11.27
C VAL A 6 -2.06 -21.79 11.60
N ASN A 7 -1.63 -20.93 12.53
CA ASN A 7 -2.39 -19.73 12.91
C ASN A 7 -2.37 -18.69 11.80
N LEU A 8 -1.24 -18.57 11.09
CA LEU A 8 -1.10 -17.68 9.93
C LEU A 8 -2.02 -18.13 8.80
N THR A 9 -1.96 -19.40 8.41
CA THR A 9 -2.80 -19.98 7.34
C THR A 9 -4.28 -19.76 7.63
N ALA A 10 -4.72 -20.02 8.87
CA ALA A 10 -6.11 -19.81 9.26
C ALA A 10 -6.54 -18.32 9.23
N THR A 11 -5.63 -17.41 9.57
CA THR A 11 -5.91 -15.96 9.59
C THR A 11 -5.99 -15.37 8.18
N VAL A 12 -5.13 -15.84 7.26
CA VAL A 12 -4.98 -15.26 5.92
C VAL A 12 -5.84 -15.96 4.85
N GLY A 13 -6.36 -17.15 5.15
CA GLY A 13 -7.12 -17.95 4.17
C GLY A 13 -6.29 -18.53 3.03
N MET A 14 -4.95 -18.46 3.13
CA MET A 14 -4.00 -18.96 2.13
C MET A 14 -2.97 -19.88 2.78
N GLY A 15 -2.46 -20.85 2.02
CA GLY A 15 -1.28 -21.63 2.39
C GLY A 15 -0.07 -20.73 2.61
N ILE A 16 0.52 -20.80 3.81
CA ILE A 16 1.72 -20.05 4.19
C ILE A 16 2.76 -21.04 4.71
N ARG A 17 4.05 -20.79 4.43
CA ARG A 17 5.17 -21.55 5.02
C ARG A 17 6.31 -20.64 5.46
N LYS A 18 7.20 -21.14 6.31
CA LYS A 18 8.45 -20.43 6.64
C LYS A 18 9.38 -20.42 5.42
N CYS A 19 10.10 -19.33 5.22
CA CYS A 19 11.20 -19.27 4.27
C CYS A 19 12.31 -20.21 4.71
N ALA A 20 13.00 -20.83 3.75
CA ALA A 20 14.08 -21.78 4.03
C ALA A 20 15.33 -21.07 4.59
N ASP A 21 15.63 -19.89 4.06
CA ASP A 21 16.82 -19.10 4.42
C ASP A 21 16.44 -17.60 4.47
N PRO A 22 15.75 -17.15 5.55
CA PRO A 22 15.33 -15.76 5.68
C PRO A 22 16.52 -14.79 5.70
N ASP A 23 17.69 -15.25 6.13
CA ASP A 23 18.91 -14.47 6.20
C ASP A 23 19.51 -14.18 4.82
N ARG A 24 18.98 -14.70 3.71
CA ARG A 24 19.36 -14.31 2.33
C ARG A 24 18.36 -13.38 1.66
N ILE A 25 17.23 -13.13 2.30
CA ILE A 25 16.18 -12.27 1.76
C ILE A 25 16.52 -10.81 2.10
N ARG A 26 16.60 -9.97 1.08
CA ARG A 26 17.00 -8.55 1.16
C ARG A 26 16.01 -7.62 0.48
N SER A 27 15.14 -8.15 -0.37
CA SER A 27 14.08 -7.38 -1.01
C SER A 27 12.98 -8.30 -1.52
N TYR A 28 11.86 -7.70 -1.88
CA TYR A 28 10.92 -8.30 -2.81
C TYR A 28 10.67 -7.35 -3.99
N THR A 29 10.25 -7.93 -5.11
CA THR A 29 9.86 -7.21 -6.32
C THR A 29 8.45 -7.66 -6.73
N THR A 30 7.62 -6.69 -7.09
CA THR A 30 6.26 -6.94 -7.60
C THR A 30 6.29 -7.69 -8.94
N CYS A 31 5.26 -8.48 -9.21
CA CYS A 31 5.04 -9.18 -10.47
C CYS A 31 4.01 -8.44 -11.35
N ASP A 32 3.78 -8.91 -12.57
CA ASP A 32 3.06 -8.23 -13.68
C ASP A 32 1.68 -7.62 -13.36
N ARG A 33 1.01 -8.04 -12.29
CA ARG A 33 -0.28 -7.49 -11.85
C ARG A 33 -0.17 -6.16 -11.11
N LEU A 34 1.02 -5.80 -10.67
CA LEU A 34 1.31 -4.57 -9.96
C LEU A 34 2.37 -3.78 -10.72
N PRO A 35 2.41 -2.45 -10.56
CA PRO A 35 3.52 -1.66 -11.08
C PRO A 35 4.86 -2.21 -10.56
N GLU A 36 5.87 -2.21 -11.41
CA GLU A 36 7.22 -2.67 -11.04
C GLU A 36 7.77 -1.83 -9.88
N ALA A 37 8.00 -2.48 -8.76
CA ALA A 37 8.49 -1.88 -7.54
C ALA A 37 9.35 -2.91 -6.80
N THR A 38 10.55 -2.49 -6.40
CA THR A 38 11.43 -3.28 -5.53
C THR A 38 11.50 -2.63 -4.16
N VAL A 39 11.20 -3.40 -3.12
CA VAL A 39 11.21 -2.93 -1.73
C VAL A 39 12.30 -3.65 -0.97
N ALA A 40 13.23 -2.88 -0.41
CA ALA A 40 14.28 -3.41 0.45
C ALA A 40 13.70 -3.88 1.80
N ILE A 41 14.20 -5.02 2.27
CA ILE A 41 13.89 -5.59 3.58
C ILE A 41 15.15 -5.47 4.43
N PRO A 42 15.15 -4.64 5.49
CA PRO A 42 16.32 -4.47 6.35
C PRO A 42 16.75 -5.79 7.00
N GLU A 43 18.07 -5.99 7.10
CA GLU A 43 18.66 -7.20 7.67
C GLU A 43 18.27 -7.38 9.15
N GLY A 44 18.00 -8.62 9.57
CA GLY A 44 17.67 -8.96 10.96
C GLY A 44 16.29 -8.52 11.46
N HIS A 45 15.42 -7.94 10.62
CA HIS A 45 14.14 -7.37 11.06
C HIS A 45 12.95 -8.34 10.99
N CYS A 46 13.08 -9.46 10.27
CA CYS A 46 11.98 -10.43 10.11
C CYS A 46 12.48 -11.88 10.19
N ASN A 47 12.56 -12.41 11.42
CA ASN A 47 12.82 -13.84 11.66
C ASN A 47 11.83 -14.38 12.71
N PRO A 48 10.96 -15.35 12.36
CA PRO A 48 10.85 -16.02 11.06
C PRO A 48 10.28 -15.10 9.97
N LEU A 49 10.70 -15.34 8.73
CA LEU A 49 10.03 -14.82 7.53
C LEU A 49 9.20 -15.94 6.89
N PHE A 50 8.14 -15.55 6.19
CA PHE A 50 7.19 -16.47 5.59
C PHE A 50 7.03 -16.19 4.09
N ALA A 51 6.64 -17.22 3.35
CA ALA A 51 6.26 -17.13 1.95
C ALA A 51 4.88 -17.75 1.75
N ALA A 52 4.15 -17.26 0.75
CA ALA A 52 2.92 -17.89 0.31
C ALA A 52 3.25 -19.20 -0.42
N ASP A 53 2.43 -20.21 -0.18
CA ASP A 53 2.54 -21.55 -0.74
C ASP A 53 1.14 -22.11 -0.93
N ASP A 54 0.41 -21.51 -1.88
CA ASP A 54 -0.98 -21.82 -2.19
C ASP A 54 -1.15 -21.82 -3.71
N ASP A 55 -1.33 -23.01 -4.30
CA ASP A 55 -1.48 -23.18 -5.75
C ASP A 55 -2.70 -22.44 -6.32
N GLY A 56 -3.69 -22.11 -5.47
CA GLY A 56 -4.87 -21.36 -5.85
C GLY A 56 -4.73 -19.85 -5.71
N ALA A 57 -3.58 -19.34 -5.26
CA ALA A 57 -3.33 -17.92 -5.07
C ALA A 57 -2.56 -17.31 -6.24
N GLU A 58 -2.96 -16.10 -6.63
CA GLU A 58 -2.24 -15.28 -7.60
C GLU A 58 -1.01 -14.65 -6.94
N ILE A 59 0.13 -14.75 -7.62
CA ILE A 59 1.42 -14.23 -7.13
C ILE A 59 1.52 -12.74 -7.45
N LEU A 60 1.69 -11.92 -6.40
CA LEU A 60 1.81 -10.46 -6.53
C LEU A 60 3.26 -9.97 -6.41
N ALA A 61 4.11 -10.69 -5.68
CA ALA A 61 5.52 -10.33 -5.52
C ALA A 61 6.37 -11.55 -5.15
N ARG A 62 7.66 -11.49 -5.48
CA ARG A 62 8.67 -12.48 -5.11
C ARG A 62 9.84 -11.84 -4.39
N TYR A 63 10.40 -12.56 -3.43
CA TYR A 63 11.69 -12.21 -2.84
C TYR A 63 12.81 -12.30 -3.87
N ASN A 64 13.95 -11.68 -3.59
CA ASN A 64 15.18 -11.86 -4.36
C ASN A 64 15.67 -13.32 -4.42
N THR A 65 15.17 -14.20 -3.56
CA THR A 65 15.43 -15.65 -3.56
C THR A 65 14.42 -16.45 -4.40
N GLY A 66 13.37 -15.81 -4.93
CA GLY A 66 12.34 -16.41 -5.78
C GLY A 66 11.08 -16.89 -5.05
N GLU A 67 11.13 -17.05 -3.73
CA GLU A 67 9.97 -17.40 -2.90
C GLU A 67 8.89 -16.30 -2.94
N VAL A 68 7.62 -16.65 -2.75
CA VAL A 68 6.48 -15.73 -2.92
C VAL A 68 6.32 -14.81 -1.71
N ALA A 69 6.56 -13.52 -1.90
CA ALA A 69 6.53 -12.50 -0.84
C ALA A 69 5.13 -11.90 -0.62
N ALA A 70 4.29 -11.94 -1.66
CA ALA A 70 2.91 -11.48 -1.59
C ALA A 70 2.02 -12.26 -2.55
N ALA A 71 0.79 -12.52 -2.12
CA ALA A 71 -0.18 -13.30 -2.89
C ALA A 71 -1.62 -12.78 -2.68
N ARG A 72 -2.50 -13.12 -3.61
CA ARG A 72 -3.93 -12.78 -3.59
C ARG A 72 -4.77 -14.05 -3.76
N LYS A 73 -5.86 -14.15 -3.00
CA LYS A 73 -6.88 -15.20 -3.16
C LYS A 73 -8.26 -14.58 -2.97
N GLY A 74 -9.03 -14.48 -4.05
CA GLY A 74 -10.26 -13.69 -4.04
C GLY A 74 -9.97 -12.21 -3.74
N SER A 75 -10.64 -11.66 -2.73
CA SER A 75 -10.44 -10.28 -2.25
C SER A 75 -9.30 -10.15 -1.23
N ASP A 76 -8.78 -11.27 -0.71
CA ASP A 76 -7.77 -11.25 0.32
C ASP A 76 -6.40 -11.09 -0.32
N ILE A 77 -5.61 -10.17 0.22
CA ILE A 77 -4.24 -9.90 -0.21
C ILE A 77 -3.34 -10.02 1.01
N TRP A 78 -2.31 -10.84 0.88
CA TRP A 78 -1.32 -11.04 1.92
C TRP A 78 0.06 -10.59 1.45
N PHE A 79 0.74 -9.83 2.32
CA PHE A 79 2.15 -9.48 2.20
C PHE A 79 2.89 -10.04 3.41
N ALA A 80 4.01 -10.70 3.15
CA ALA A 80 4.82 -11.29 4.21
C ALA A 80 5.54 -10.27 5.11
N VAL A 81 5.75 -9.05 4.61
CA VAL A 81 6.31 -7.92 5.36
C VAL A 81 5.41 -6.70 5.24
N PRO A 82 5.22 -5.89 6.30
CA PRO A 82 4.41 -4.67 6.26
C PRO A 82 5.15 -3.49 5.61
N LEU A 83 6.00 -3.76 4.62
CA LEU A 83 6.77 -2.77 3.88
C LEU A 83 6.12 -2.60 2.51
N ILE A 84 5.06 -1.80 2.42
CA ILE A 84 4.28 -1.61 1.19
C ILE A 84 4.33 -0.13 0.80
N THR A 85 4.75 0.17 -0.42
CA THR A 85 4.86 1.55 -0.91
C THR A 85 3.52 2.04 -1.46
N THR A 86 3.35 3.37 -1.56
CA THR A 86 2.17 3.98 -2.20
C THR A 86 2.00 3.52 -3.65
N GLN A 87 3.09 3.26 -4.38
CA GLN A 87 3.06 2.74 -5.75
C GLN A 87 2.38 1.36 -5.83
N ILE A 88 2.57 0.53 -4.80
CA ILE A 88 1.96 -0.80 -4.70
C ILE A 88 0.51 -0.68 -4.18
N LEU A 89 0.30 0.11 -3.13
CA LEU A 89 -0.97 0.16 -2.43
C LEU A 89 -2.06 0.90 -3.24
N ARG A 90 -1.69 1.95 -3.98
CA ARG A 90 -2.63 2.78 -4.74
C ARG A 90 -3.48 1.98 -5.76
N PRO A 91 -2.89 1.18 -6.68
CA PRO A 91 -3.70 0.39 -7.63
C PRO A 91 -4.60 -0.63 -6.91
N LEU A 92 -4.12 -1.24 -5.81
CA LEU A 92 -4.91 -2.19 -5.02
C LEU A 92 -6.14 -1.53 -4.39
N LEU A 93 -5.98 -0.34 -3.81
CA LEU A 93 -7.09 0.42 -3.22
C LEU A 93 -8.04 0.96 -4.30
N GLN A 94 -7.52 1.39 -5.44
CA GLN A 94 -8.34 1.83 -6.58
C GLN A 94 -9.18 0.69 -7.13
N GLU A 95 -8.62 -0.52 -7.25
CA GLU A 95 -9.35 -1.73 -7.62
C GLU A 95 -10.49 -2.03 -6.64
N ALA A 96 -10.26 -1.79 -5.34
CA ALA A 96 -11.30 -1.89 -4.30
C ALA A 96 -12.32 -0.73 -4.31
N GLY A 97 -12.23 0.21 -5.25
CA GLY A 97 -13.15 1.35 -5.39
C GLY A 97 -12.80 2.56 -4.52
N ALA A 98 -11.61 2.60 -3.91
CA ALA A 98 -11.16 3.77 -3.18
C ALA A 98 -10.90 4.95 -4.13
N HIS A 99 -11.31 6.15 -3.69
CA HIS A 99 -11.06 7.37 -4.46
C HIS A 99 -9.65 7.90 -4.22
N CYS A 100 -8.94 8.22 -5.30
CA CYS A 100 -7.62 8.82 -5.28
C CYS A 100 -7.74 10.34 -5.46
N TYR A 101 -7.55 11.10 -4.38
CA TYR A 101 -7.69 12.56 -4.42
C TYR A 101 -6.53 13.26 -5.12
N GLY A 102 -5.35 12.66 -5.20
CA GLY A 102 -4.20 13.27 -5.86
C GLY A 102 -3.06 12.30 -6.06
N ASP A 103 -2.13 12.67 -6.94
CA ASP A 103 -1.04 11.78 -7.37
C ASP A 103 0.19 11.89 -6.47
N ILE A 104 0.28 12.96 -5.69
CA ILE A 104 1.38 13.22 -4.77
C ILE A 104 1.12 12.46 -3.46
N GLY A 105 2.18 11.90 -2.87
CA GLY A 105 2.12 11.07 -1.66
C GLY A 105 1.78 11.82 -0.36
N ASP A 106 1.16 12.99 -0.46
CA ASP A 106 0.71 13.75 0.70
C ASP A 106 -0.49 13.06 1.37
N PRO A 107 -0.54 13.03 2.71
CA PRO A 107 -1.71 12.53 3.42
C PRO A 107 -2.97 13.33 3.07
N VAL A 108 -4.01 12.61 2.66
CA VAL A 108 -5.35 13.17 2.45
C VAL A 108 -6.34 12.48 3.38
N LEU A 109 -7.09 13.28 4.13
CA LEU A 109 -8.21 12.83 4.95
C LEU A 109 -9.51 13.33 4.34
N ALA A 110 -10.47 12.44 4.12
CA ALA A 110 -11.76 12.80 3.54
C ALA A 110 -12.90 12.13 4.30
N GLY A 111 -13.91 12.92 4.67
CA GLY A 111 -15.06 12.47 5.46
C GLY A 111 -15.88 13.66 5.97
N GLY A 112 -17.14 13.41 6.33
CA GLY A 112 -18.00 14.45 6.91
C GLY A 112 -18.24 15.67 6.00
N GLY A 113 -18.17 15.51 4.67
CA GLY A 113 -18.31 16.61 3.71
C GLY A 113 -17.04 17.45 3.51
N LEU A 114 -15.90 17.03 4.08
CA LEU A 114 -14.63 17.75 3.98
C LEU A 114 -13.53 16.88 3.34
N VAL A 115 -12.57 17.57 2.72
CA VAL A 115 -11.29 17.01 2.27
C VAL A 115 -10.17 17.87 2.84
N ALA A 116 -9.23 17.24 3.55
CA ALA A 116 -8.05 17.89 4.10
C ALA A 116 -6.80 17.26 3.49
N ILE A 117 -5.86 18.09 3.05
CA ILE A 117 -4.53 17.67 2.59
C ILE A 117 -3.48 18.30 3.51
N ASN A 118 -2.50 17.49 3.91
CA ASN A 118 -1.31 17.96 4.59
C ASN A 118 -0.10 17.86 3.65
N ALA A 119 0.41 19.01 3.20
CA ALA A 119 1.59 19.08 2.35
C ALA A 119 2.87 19.08 3.20
N ALA A 120 3.65 18.01 3.09
CA ALA A 120 4.93 17.88 3.81
C ALA A 120 6.05 18.73 3.21
N GLN A 121 5.85 19.27 2.00
CA GLN A 121 6.80 20.11 1.29
C GLN A 121 6.06 21.26 0.57
N PRO A 122 6.72 22.42 0.37
CA PRO A 122 6.16 23.48 -0.46
C PRO A 122 5.81 23.03 -1.88
N GLY A 123 5.01 23.85 -2.56
CA GLY A 123 4.68 23.72 -3.97
C GLY A 123 3.19 23.51 -4.22
N THR A 124 2.85 23.46 -5.50
CA THR A 124 1.46 23.32 -5.94
C THR A 124 0.98 21.88 -5.84
N ARG A 125 -0.29 21.70 -5.45
CA ARG A 125 -1.01 20.43 -5.44
C ARG A 125 -2.31 20.58 -6.21
N THR A 126 -2.67 19.55 -6.95
CA THR A 126 -3.99 19.44 -7.57
C THR A 126 -4.69 18.22 -6.98
N LEU A 127 -5.86 18.46 -6.41
CA LEU A 127 -6.75 17.42 -5.94
C LEU A 127 -7.91 17.24 -6.91
N THR A 128 -8.27 15.99 -7.21
CA THR A 128 -9.52 15.63 -7.89
C THR A 128 -10.52 15.12 -6.86
N LEU A 129 -11.64 15.81 -6.70
CA LEU A 129 -12.72 15.41 -5.80
C LEU A 129 -13.53 14.25 -6.39
N LYS A 130 -14.38 13.60 -5.58
CA LYS A 130 -15.20 12.45 -6.02
C LYS A 130 -16.17 12.78 -7.16
N ASN A 131 -16.59 14.04 -7.27
CA ASN A 131 -17.44 14.52 -8.36
C ASN A 131 -16.65 14.96 -9.61
N GLY A 132 -15.33 14.71 -9.65
CA GLY A 132 -14.45 15.07 -10.76
C GLY A 132 -13.99 16.53 -10.75
N LYS A 133 -14.48 17.39 -9.85
CA LYS A 133 -13.96 18.76 -9.72
C LYS A 133 -12.50 18.73 -9.30
N GLN A 134 -11.72 19.66 -9.82
CA GLN A 134 -10.33 19.83 -9.45
C GLN A 134 -10.14 21.07 -8.58
N VAL A 135 -9.29 20.93 -7.56
CA VAL A 135 -8.88 22.01 -6.66
C VAL A 135 -7.37 22.13 -6.72
N THR A 136 -6.87 23.30 -7.13
CA THR A 136 -5.44 23.60 -7.14
C THR A 136 -5.08 24.47 -5.96
N ILE A 137 -4.01 24.10 -5.27
CA ILE A 137 -3.61 24.66 -3.98
C ILE A 137 -2.13 24.97 -4.08
N ASP A 138 -1.73 26.18 -3.71
CA ASP A 138 -0.33 26.52 -3.58
C ASP A 138 0.08 26.52 -2.11
N PHE A 139 1.08 25.70 -1.77
CA PHE A 139 1.68 25.62 -0.45
C PHE A 139 3.02 26.36 -0.46
N PRO A 140 3.08 27.66 -0.10
CA PRO A 140 4.36 28.39 -0.07
C PRO A 140 5.32 27.83 1.00
N VAL A 141 4.76 27.21 2.04
CA VAL A 141 5.45 26.46 3.08
C VAL A 141 4.67 25.16 3.33
N THR A 142 5.26 24.23 4.09
CA THR A 142 4.53 23.03 4.55
C THR A 142 3.27 23.43 5.32
N GLY A 143 2.16 22.74 5.13
CA GLY A 143 0.92 23.12 5.82
C GLY A 143 -0.27 22.23 5.50
N THR A 144 -1.39 22.56 6.11
CA THR A 144 -2.67 21.88 5.89
C THR A 144 -3.64 22.83 5.21
N ALA A 145 -4.40 22.33 4.25
CA ALA A 145 -5.55 23.04 3.70
C ALA A 145 -6.79 22.15 3.78
N VAL A 146 -7.95 22.76 4.03
CA VAL A 146 -9.23 22.05 4.16
C VAL A 146 -10.23 22.62 3.18
N PHE A 147 -11.00 21.75 2.54
CA PHE A 147 -11.96 22.10 1.51
C PHE A 147 -13.29 21.41 1.75
N ASP A 148 -14.33 22.06 1.27
CA ASP A 148 -15.63 21.43 1.04
C ASP A 148 -15.50 20.34 -0.04
N ALA A 149 -15.96 19.13 0.26
CA ALA A 149 -15.81 17.97 -0.61
C ALA A 149 -16.69 18.01 -1.87
N GLU A 150 -17.72 18.87 -1.90
CA GLU A 150 -18.66 19.00 -3.03
C GLU A 150 -18.33 20.23 -3.87
N THR A 151 -18.04 21.35 -3.22
CA THR A 151 -17.81 22.62 -3.92
C THR A 151 -16.35 22.86 -4.25
N GLY A 152 -15.42 22.31 -3.46
CA GLY A 152 -13.99 22.64 -3.52
C GLY A 152 -13.63 23.97 -2.85
N GLU A 153 -14.59 24.62 -2.20
CA GLU A 153 -14.36 25.88 -1.48
C GLU A 153 -13.43 25.65 -0.28
N ARG A 154 -12.41 26.50 -0.14
CA ARG A 154 -11.48 26.42 0.97
C ARG A 154 -12.15 26.84 2.29
N ARG A 155 -11.98 26.02 3.33
CA ARG A 155 -12.49 26.23 4.69
C ARG A 155 -11.38 26.55 5.70
N LEU A 156 -10.12 26.21 5.38
CA LEU A 156 -8.89 26.51 6.14
C LEU A 156 -7.69 26.57 5.18
#